data_AF-A0A941IXW0-F1
#
_entry.id   AF-A0A941IXW0-F1
#
_cell.length_a   1.000
_cell.length_b   1.000
_cell.length_c   1.000
_cell.angle_alpha   90.00
_cell.angle_beta   90.00
_cell.angle_gamma   90.00
#
_symmetry.space_group_name_H-M   'P 1'
#
loop_
_entity.id
_entity.type
_entity.pdbx_description
1 polymer ?
#
loop_
_entity_poly.entity_id
_entity_poly.type
_entity_poly.pdbx_seq_one_letter_code
_entity_poly.pdbx_strand_id
1 'polypeptide(L)'
;MKYISLLLWGLIISFSLSAQLNKRTINLSGSIDDKYAILMTLTIQGEKVIGFYYYDKYKSKILLEGEIKDNKVVLNESPGYESEFEIGFMGDLDDKSFSGIWTDKSQNKTMKLNTLIYANNTISQDIKVSEIEGRYESNHNSEKYLGAVELEHIADNIFTFNISNGTESGCVGYLKGLIELTNLKEGIYAGENCKEIQFAFSNQMLILTEKNCDYHGMNCPFEGSYKKVTHNK
;
A
#
# COMPACT_ATOMS: atom_id res chain seq x y z
N MET A 1 -55.93 9.90 42.22
CA MET A 1 -54.53 9.46 42.10
C MET A 1 -54.18 9.34 40.62
N LYS A 2 -53.41 10.29 40.08
CA LYS A 2 -52.86 10.24 38.72
C LYS A 2 -51.35 10.39 38.86
N TYR A 3 -50.60 9.34 38.55
CA TYR A 3 -49.14 9.37 38.50
C TYR A 3 -48.72 10.00 37.17
N ILE A 4 -48.06 11.15 37.22
CA ILE A 4 -47.35 11.75 36.08
C ILE A 4 -45.91 11.22 36.15
N SER A 5 -45.60 10.27 35.28
CA SER A 5 -44.24 9.76 35.06
C SER A 5 -43.50 10.77 34.19
N LEU A 6 -42.60 11.55 34.79
CA LEU A 6 -41.64 12.38 34.07
C LEU A 6 -40.44 11.50 33.67
N LEU A 7 -40.47 11.00 32.43
CA LEU A 7 -39.33 10.37 31.77
C LEU A 7 -38.51 11.49 31.10
N LEU A 8 -37.49 12.00 31.81
CA LEU A 8 -36.53 12.93 31.22
C LEU A 8 -35.48 12.12 30.45
N TRP A 9 -35.58 12.17 29.12
CA TRP A 9 -34.61 11.61 28.20
C TRP A 9 -33.25 12.30 28.37
N GLY A 10 -32.27 11.56 28.89
CA GLY A 10 -30.87 11.97 28.84
C GLY A 10 -30.35 11.86 27.40
N LEU A 11 -30.19 13.00 26.72
CA LEU A 11 -29.51 13.10 25.45
C LEU A 11 -28.01 12.82 25.68
N ILE A 12 -27.56 11.59 25.46
CA ILE A 12 -26.14 11.27 25.37
C ILE A 12 -25.67 11.75 24.00
N ILE A 13 -25.08 12.94 23.96
CA ILE A 13 -24.37 13.43 22.78
C ILE A 13 -23.05 12.67 22.72
N SER A 14 -23.04 11.57 21.98
CA SER A 14 -21.82 10.86 21.62
C SER A 14 -21.05 11.74 20.63
N PHE A 15 -20.09 12.52 21.12
CA PHE A 15 -19.08 13.11 20.25
C PHE A 15 -18.17 11.97 19.78
N SER A 16 -18.45 11.44 18.60
CA SER A 16 -17.49 10.60 17.88
C SER A 16 -16.30 11.48 17.51
N LEU A 17 -15.29 11.51 18.39
CA LEU A 17 -13.99 12.08 18.08
C LEU A 17 -13.42 11.21 16.96
N SER A 18 -13.58 11.63 15.70
CA SER A 18 -12.87 11.00 14.59
C SER A 18 -11.39 11.27 14.84
N ALA A 19 -10.68 10.31 15.41
CA ALA A 19 -9.23 10.36 15.47
C ALA A 19 -8.73 10.51 14.03
N GLN A 20 -8.28 11.71 13.69
CA GLN A 20 -7.66 11.97 12.42
C GLN A 20 -6.34 11.19 12.46
N LEU A 21 -6.31 10.04 11.77
CA LEU A 21 -5.14 9.18 11.72
C LEU A 21 -4.03 9.96 11.01
N ASN A 22 -3.07 10.45 11.80
CA ASN A 22 -1.90 11.14 11.27
C ASN A 22 -1.07 10.13 10.46
N LYS A 23 -0.96 10.38 9.15
CA LYS A 23 -0.08 9.63 8.25
C LYS A 23 1.35 10.13 8.45
N ARG A 24 2.29 9.23 8.75
CA ARG A 24 3.72 9.56 8.89
C ARG A 24 4.58 8.60 8.09
N THR A 25 5.72 9.07 7.61
CA THR A 25 6.74 8.26 6.96
C THR A 25 7.98 8.20 7.84
N ILE A 26 8.50 7.00 8.07
CA ILE A 26 9.79 6.78 8.71
C ILE A 26 10.77 6.15 7.71
N ASN A 27 12.01 6.61 7.76
CA ASN A 27 13.11 6.01 7.00
C ASN A 27 14.10 5.38 7.98
N LEU A 28 14.44 4.13 7.70
CA LEU A 28 15.29 3.31 8.54
C LEU A 28 16.48 2.78 7.76
N SER A 29 17.61 2.66 8.44
CA SER A 29 18.84 2.05 7.92
C SER A 29 19.36 1.03 8.91
N GLY A 30 19.86 -0.09 8.42
CA GLY A 30 20.40 -1.13 9.28
C GLY A 30 20.79 -2.38 8.51
N SER A 31 20.64 -3.52 9.15
CA SER A 31 21.03 -4.80 8.55
C SER A 31 20.17 -5.97 9.00
N ILE A 32 20.06 -6.94 8.10
CA ILE A 32 19.60 -8.30 8.41
C ILE A 32 20.83 -9.16 8.69
N ASP A 33 20.80 -9.86 9.82
CA ASP A 33 21.87 -10.76 10.32
C ASP A 33 23.25 -10.10 10.42
N ASP A 34 23.27 -8.78 10.70
CA ASP A 34 24.49 -7.94 10.76
C ASP A 34 25.38 -8.02 9.49
N LYS A 35 24.79 -8.51 8.38
CA LYS A 35 25.50 -8.83 7.13
C LYS A 35 24.88 -8.14 5.93
N TYR A 36 23.57 -8.15 5.84
CA TYR A 36 22.85 -7.63 4.69
C TYR A 36 22.34 -6.23 5.00
N ALA A 37 23.10 -5.21 4.59
CA ALA A 37 22.69 -3.82 4.76
C ALA A 37 21.39 -3.54 3.99
N ILE A 38 20.43 -2.91 4.67
CA ILE A 38 19.14 -2.54 4.10
C ILE A 38 18.81 -1.07 4.38
N LEU A 39 18.00 -0.50 3.48
CA LEU A 39 17.24 0.72 3.74
C LEU A 39 15.76 0.39 3.63
N MET A 40 14.96 1.01 4.49
CA MET A 40 13.52 0.77 4.59
C MET A 40 12.79 2.10 4.72
N THR A 41 11.69 2.24 3.99
CA THR A 41 10.78 3.37 4.09
C THR A 41 9.40 2.83 4.43
N LEU A 42 8.84 3.23 5.56
CA LEU A 42 7.51 2.82 6.01
C LEU A 42 6.61 4.03 6.18
N THR A 43 5.37 3.90 5.72
CA THR A 43 4.28 4.83 5.96
C THR A 43 3.28 4.18 6.91
N ILE A 44 2.98 4.89 7.98
CA ILE A 44 2.13 4.42 9.08
C ILE A 44 0.90 5.33 9.13
N GLN A 45 -0.29 4.72 9.09
CA GLN A 45 -1.58 5.40 9.21
C GLN A 45 -2.51 4.58 10.12
N GLY A 46 -2.58 4.98 11.39
CA GLY A 46 -3.22 4.14 12.40
C GLY A 46 -2.45 2.84 12.59
N GLU A 47 -3.17 1.71 12.52
CA GLU A 47 -2.57 0.37 12.63
C GLU A 47 -2.00 -0.11 11.29
N LYS A 48 -2.32 0.52 10.16
CA LYS A 48 -1.82 0.10 8.84
C LYS A 48 -0.39 0.57 8.62
N VAL A 49 0.46 -0.32 8.11
CA VAL A 49 1.83 -0.02 7.69
C VAL A 49 2.04 -0.51 6.26
N ILE A 50 2.47 0.40 5.39
CA ILE A 50 2.87 0.09 4.01
C ILE A 50 4.24 0.70 3.72
N GLY A 51 4.99 0.13 2.80
CA GLY A 51 6.30 0.68 2.50
C GLY A 51 7.11 -0.18 1.57
N PHE A 52 8.41 -0.02 1.64
CA PHE A 52 9.33 -0.91 0.96
C PHE A 52 10.65 -0.98 1.70
N TYR A 53 11.41 -2.03 1.43
CA TYR A 53 12.82 -2.06 1.76
C TYR A 53 13.64 -2.45 0.54
N TYR A 54 14.94 -2.26 0.61
CA TYR A 54 15.86 -2.83 -0.37
C TYR A 54 17.21 -3.10 0.26
N TYR A 55 17.89 -4.11 -0.27
CA TYR A 55 19.29 -4.34 0.02
C TYR A 55 20.14 -3.22 -0.60
N ASP A 56 21.00 -2.61 0.19
CA ASP A 56 21.81 -1.46 -0.22
C ASP A 56 22.64 -1.75 -1.48
N LYS A 57 23.08 -3.00 -1.63
CA LYS A 57 23.84 -3.48 -2.80
C LYS A 57 23.03 -3.53 -4.10
N TYR A 58 21.75 -3.90 -4.04
CA TYR A 58 20.94 -4.20 -5.22
C TYR A 58 19.98 -3.09 -5.58
N LYS A 59 19.54 -2.29 -4.60
CA LYS A 59 18.61 -1.16 -4.76
C LYS A 59 17.23 -1.50 -5.33
N SER A 60 16.93 -2.78 -5.56
CA SER A 60 15.59 -3.25 -5.93
C SER A 60 14.64 -3.15 -4.75
N LYS A 61 13.59 -2.32 -4.89
CA LYS A 61 12.58 -2.09 -3.86
C LYS A 61 11.64 -3.30 -3.76
N ILE A 62 11.45 -3.80 -2.55
CA ILE A 62 10.55 -4.90 -2.21
C ILE A 62 9.40 -4.31 -1.40
N LEU A 63 8.18 -4.46 -1.90
CA LEU A 63 6.95 -3.97 -1.27
C LEU A 63 6.74 -4.64 0.09
N LEU A 64 6.47 -3.83 1.10
CA LEU A 64 6.11 -4.27 2.44
C LEU A 64 4.71 -3.80 2.80
N GLU A 65 3.95 -4.70 3.41
CA GLU A 65 2.64 -4.40 3.95
C GLU A 65 2.37 -5.14 5.24
N GLY A 66 1.65 -4.50 6.15
CA GLY A 66 1.13 -5.17 7.32
C GLY A 66 0.61 -4.16 8.31
N GLU A 67 0.90 -4.41 9.59
CA GLU A 67 0.25 -3.71 10.68
C GLU A 67 1.16 -3.45 11.87
N ILE A 68 0.75 -2.48 12.68
CA ILE A 68 1.32 -2.16 13.97
C ILE A 68 0.25 -2.19 15.05
N LYS A 69 0.52 -2.96 16.11
CA LYS A 69 -0.34 -3.03 17.30
C LYS A 69 0.52 -3.17 18.55
N ASP A 70 0.29 -2.32 19.55
CA ASP A 70 1.06 -2.32 20.81
C ASP A 70 2.58 -2.30 20.58
N ASN A 71 3.03 -1.46 19.62
CA ASN A 71 4.42 -1.36 19.13
C ASN A 71 4.98 -2.62 18.45
N LYS A 72 4.21 -3.70 18.35
CA LYS A 72 4.55 -4.87 17.54
C LYS A 72 4.20 -4.61 16.09
N VAL A 73 5.20 -4.74 15.23
CA VAL A 73 5.07 -4.59 13.78
C VAL A 73 5.21 -5.94 13.12
N VAL A 74 4.30 -6.25 12.19
CA VAL A 74 4.38 -7.38 11.28
C VAL A 74 4.28 -6.83 9.86
N LEU A 75 5.27 -7.12 9.02
CA LEU A 75 5.36 -6.69 7.63
C LEU A 75 5.62 -7.88 6.73
N ASN A 76 4.73 -8.19 5.81
CA ASN A 76 4.90 -9.19 4.77
C ASN A 76 5.55 -8.54 3.53
N GLU A 77 6.49 -9.25 2.91
CA GLU A 77 6.85 -9.03 1.51
C GLU A 77 5.64 -9.45 0.68
N SER A 78 4.85 -8.49 0.21
CA SER A 78 3.54 -8.74 -0.41
C SER A 78 3.58 -8.41 -1.91
N PRO A 79 4.24 -9.25 -2.75
CA PRO A 79 4.09 -9.13 -4.20
C PRO A 79 2.73 -9.64 -4.68
N GLY A 80 2.02 -10.44 -3.87
CA GLY A 80 0.77 -11.12 -4.21
C GLY A 80 -0.39 -10.81 -3.25
N TYR A 81 -1.54 -11.43 -3.51
CA TYR A 81 -2.78 -11.25 -2.72
C TYR A 81 -2.88 -12.20 -1.52
N GLU A 82 -1.88 -13.04 -1.30
CA GLU A 82 -1.92 -14.02 -0.22
C GLU A 82 -1.93 -13.31 1.14
N SER A 83 -2.95 -13.64 1.95
CA SER A 83 -3.13 -13.05 3.28
C SER A 83 -2.24 -13.71 4.34
N GLU A 84 -1.61 -14.84 4.01
CA GLU A 84 -0.71 -15.50 4.94
C GLU A 84 0.66 -14.84 4.92
N PHE A 85 1.19 -14.56 6.12
CA PHE A 85 2.57 -14.13 6.27
C PHE A 85 3.52 -15.26 5.85
N GLU A 86 4.33 -15.04 4.82
CA GLU A 86 5.30 -16.03 4.34
C GLU A 86 6.74 -15.56 4.51
N ILE A 87 7.01 -14.32 4.08
CA ILE A 87 8.34 -13.72 4.09
C ILE A 87 8.21 -12.28 4.58
N GLY A 88 9.06 -11.84 5.51
CA GLY A 88 9.07 -10.44 5.91
C GLY A 88 9.58 -10.23 7.33
N PHE A 89 9.13 -9.15 7.97
CA PHE A 89 9.66 -8.67 9.25
C PHE A 89 8.64 -8.77 10.37
N MET A 90 9.10 -9.16 11.55
CA MET A 90 8.32 -9.14 12.79
C MET A 90 9.19 -8.55 13.89
N GLY A 91 8.66 -7.61 14.67
CA GLY A 91 9.48 -6.97 15.70
C GLY A 91 8.80 -5.86 16.49
N ASP A 92 9.63 -5.09 17.19
CA ASP A 92 9.25 -3.93 18.00
C ASP A 92 9.69 -2.65 17.29
N LEU A 93 8.74 -1.73 17.11
CA LEU A 93 8.98 -0.37 16.62
C LEU A 93 8.84 0.61 17.78
N ASP A 94 9.90 1.37 18.03
CA ASP A 94 9.90 2.50 18.95
C ASP A 94 10.26 3.81 18.21
N ASP A 95 10.47 4.89 18.98
CA ASP A 95 10.78 6.21 18.41
C ASP A 95 12.16 6.28 17.71
N LYS A 96 13.01 5.27 17.89
CA LYS A 96 14.41 5.27 17.43
C LYS A 96 14.75 4.13 16.49
N SER A 97 14.02 3.01 16.55
CA SER A 97 14.44 1.77 15.93
C SER A 97 13.26 0.87 15.58
N PHE A 98 13.50 0.01 14.59
CA PHE A 98 12.72 -1.20 14.35
C PHE A 98 13.67 -2.39 14.46
N SER A 99 13.42 -3.25 15.44
CA SER A 99 14.27 -4.40 15.74
C SER A 99 13.43 -5.67 15.90
N GLY A 100 13.99 -6.81 15.53
CA GLY A 100 13.25 -8.07 15.56
C GLY A 100 13.89 -9.12 14.67
N ILE A 101 13.07 -9.73 13.82
CA ILE A 101 13.49 -10.79 12.91
C ILE A 101 12.96 -10.54 11.50
N TRP A 102 13.76 -10.98 10.52
CA TRP A 102 13.29 -11.31 9.18
C TRP A 102 13.07 -12.81 9.11
N THR A 103 11.96 -13.25 8.52
CA THR A 103 11.57 -14.66 8.39
C THR A 103 11.27 -14.97 6.94
N ASP A 104 11.65 -16.16 6.49
CA ASP A 104 11.18 -16.80 5.27
C ASP A 104 10.72 -18.21 5.63
N LYS A 105 9.40 -18.42 5.66
CA LYS A 105 8.79 -19.70 6.01
C LYS A 105 9.11 -20.78 4.98
N SER A 106 9.16 -20.44 3.69
CA SER A 106 9.41 -21.40 2.60
C SER A 106 10.79 -22.06 2.73
N GLN A 107 11.77 -21.32 3.26
CA GLN A 107 13.13 -21.79 3.50
C GLN A 107 13.39 -22.18 4.96
N ASN A 108 12.37 -22.13 5.84
CA ASN A 108 12.50 -22.30 7.28
C ASN A 108 13.67 -21.47 7.86
N LYS A 109 13.77 -20.21 7.43
CA LYS A 109 14.89 -19.32 7.74
C LYS A 109 14.42 -18.16 8.59
N THR A 110 15.22 -17.80 9.58
CA THR A 110 15.00 -16.61 10.42
C THR A 110 16.33 -15.94 10.68
N MET A 111 16.35 -14.61 10.60
CA MET A 111 17.54 -13.77 10.75
C MET A 111 17.22 -12.57 11.61
N LYS A 112 18.21 -12.08 12.38
CA LYS A 112 18.05 -10.90 13.23
C LYS A 112 17.86 -9.64 12.37
N LEU A 113 16.98 -8.73 12.79
CA LEU A 113 16.83 -7.39 12.21
C LEU A 113 17.29 -6.34 13.22
N ASN A 114 18.20 -5.46 12.82
CA ASN A 114 18.58 -4.27 13.57
C ASN A 114 18.51 -3.06 12.64
N THR A 115 17.62 -2.11 12.91
CA THR A 115 17.54 -0.85 12.15
C THR A 115 17.36 0.35 13.06
N LEU A 116 17.85 1.49 12.61
CA LEU A 116 17.68 2.78 13.25
C LEU A 116 16.87 3.70 12.35
N ILE A 117 15.92 4.43 12.94
CA ILE A 117 15.18 5.50 12.29
C ILE A 117 16.12 6.70 12.14
N TYR A 118 16.37 7.13 10.91
CA TYR A 118 17.18 8.30 10.60
C TYR A 118 16.36 9.49 10.08
N ALA A 119 15.09 9.25 9.72
CA ALA A 119 14.13 10.32 9.44
C ALA A 119 12.71 9.89 9.84
N ASN A 120 11.94 10.81 10.42
CA ASN A 120 10.54 10.60 10.80
C ASN A 120 9.77 11.87 10.45
N ASN A 121 9.00 11.80 9.37
CA ASN A 121 8.32 12.94 8.79
C ASN A 121 6.82 12.72 8.90
N THR A 122 6.09 13.72 9.40
CA THR A 122 4.63 13.73 9.23
C THR A 122 4.33 14.10 7.78
N ILE A 123 3.46 13.34 7.12
CA ILE A 123 3.08 13.66 5.74
C ILE A 123 2.04 14.79 5.81
N SER A 124 2.47 16.02 5.53
CA SER A 124 1.52 17.05 5.10
C SER A 124 1.06 16.69 3.71
N GLN A 125 -0.25 16.51 3.52
CA GLN A 125 -0.83 16.09 2.25
C GLN A 125 -0.52 17.14 1.16
N ASP A 126 0.44 16.85 0.28
CA ASP A 126 0.71 17.67 -0.90
C ASP A 126 -0.50 17.56 -1.83
N ILE A 127 -1.04 18.71 -2.25
CA ILE A 127 -2.20 18.81 -3.14
C ILE A 127 -1.97 17.93 -4.38
N LYS A 128 -0.76 17.95 -4.96
CA LYS A 128 -0.43 17.16 -6.16
C LYS A 128 -0.44 15.65 -5.90
N VAL A 129 0.03 15.22 -4.73
CA VAL A 129 -0.02 13.81 -4.34
C VAL A 129 -1.47 13.38 -4.13
N SER A 130 -2.28 14.23 -3.50
CA SER A 130 -3.71 13.95 -3.28
C SER A 130 -4.53 13.87 -4.57
N GLU A 131 -4.08 14.54 -5.63
CA GLU A 131 -4.68 14.43 -6.97
C GLU A 131 -4.42 13.06 -7.61
N ILE A 132 -3.37 12.34 -7.19
CA ILE A 132 -3.00 11.02 -7.73
C ILE A 132 -3.47 9.88 -6.84
N GLU A 133 -3.28 10.00 -5.52
CA GLU A 133 -3.69 8.98 -4.55
C GLU A 133 -5.20 8.71 -4.63
N GLY A 134 -5.60 7.44 -4.58
CA GLY A 134 -7.00 7.04 -4.54
C GLY A 134 -7.35 5.93 -5.53
N ARG A 135 -8.66 5.73 -5.69
CA ARG A 135 -9.23 4.68 -6.55
C ARG A 135 -9.60 5.23 -7.92
N TYR A 136 -9.28 4.45 -8.94
CA TYR A 136 -9.62 4.68 -10.33
C TYR A 136 -10.41 3.49 -10.84
N GLU A 137 -11.46 3.75 -11.61
CA GLU A 137 -12.32 2.72 -12.18
C GLU A 137 -12.24 2.76 -13.70
N SER A 138 -12.20 1.59 -14.32
CA SER A 138 -12.11 1.49 -15.77
C SER A 138 -13.32 2.15 -16.42
N ASN A 139 -13.09 2.90 -17.49
CA ASN A 139 -14.16 3.49 -18.30
C ASN A 139 -15.03 2.42 -18.99
N HIS A 140 -14.61 1.16 -18.98
CA HIS A 140 -15.36 0.02 -19.51
C HIS A 140 -16.18 -0.71 -18.44
N ASN A 141 -16.18 -0.23 -17.19
CA ASN A 141 -16.96 -0.85 -16.12
C ASN A 141 -18.45 -0.98 -16.49
N SER A 142 -18.98 -2.17 -16.29
CA SER A 142 -20.35 -2.58 -16.60
C SER A 142 -20.74 -3.76 -15.70
N GLU A 143 -21.96 -4.29 -15.85
CA GLU A 143 -22.36 -5.53 -15.16
C GLU A 143 -21.48 -6.74 -15.53
N LYS A 144 -20.80 -6.69 -16.67
CA LYS A 144 -20.04 -7.81 -17.26
C LYS A 144 -18.53 -7.67 -17.14
N TYR A 145 -18.06 -6.49 -16.79
CA TYR A 145 -16.64 -6.13 -16.74
C TYR A 145 -16.41 -5.15 -15.60
N LEU A 146 -15.43 -5.44 -14.74
CA LEU A 146 -15.02 -4.59 -13.63
C LEU A 146 -13.50 -4.49 -13.61
N GLY A 147 -12.97 -3.28 -13.76
CA GLY A 147 -11.56 -2.95 -13.64
C GLY A 147 -11.36 -1.79 -12.67
N ALA A 148 -10.34 -1.89 -11.82
CA ALA A 148 -9.98 -0.83 -10.90
C ALA A 148 -8.47 -0.79 -10.62
N VAL A 149 -7.97 0.42 -10.37
CA VAL A 149 -6.61 0.69 -9.89
C VAL A 149 -6.69 1.51 -8.61
N GLU A 150 -6.03 1.06 -7.56
CA GLU A 150 -5.86 1.82 -6.34
C GLU A 150 -4.41 2.23 -6.19
N LEU A 151 -4.18 3.50 -5.85
CA LEU A 151 -2.87 4.08 -5.62
C LEU A 151 -2.80 4.64 -4.21
N GLU A 152 -1.73 4.31 -3.49
CA GLU A 152 -1.47 4.81 -2.15
C GLU A 152 -0.05 5.38 -2.06
N HIS A 153 0.06 6.64 -1.63
CA HIS A 153 1.37 7.29 -1.52
C HIS A 153 2.17 6.72 -0.36
N ILE A 154 3.46 6.43 -0.61
CA ILE A 154 4.43 6.05 0.42
C ILE A 154 5.31 7.26 0.76
N ALA A 155 6.15 7.68 -0.18
CA ALA A 155 7.16 8.72 0.02
C ALA A 155 7.58 9.29 -1.32
N ASP A 156 7.95 10.57 -1.35
CA ASP A 156 8.39 11.26 -2.57
C ASP A 156 7.40 11.05 -3.72
N ASN A 157 7.84 10.49 -4.84
CA ASN A 157 6.97 10.13 -5.97
C ASN A 157 6.66 8.62 -6.04
N ILE A 158 6.84 7.89 -4.94
CA ILE A 158 6.63 6.44 -4.87
C ILE A 158 5.24 6.13 -4.32
N PHE A 159 4.53 5.26 -5.04
CA PHE A 159 3.20 4.78 -4.70
C PHE A 159 3.19 3.26 -4.68
N THR A 160 2.38 2.67 -3.80
CA THR A 160 1.87 1.32 -4.07
C THR A 160 0.78 1.43 -5.12
N PHE A 161 0.62 0.38 -5.91
CA PHE A 161 -0.55 0.21 -6.74
C PHE A 161 -1.17 -1.17 -6.52
N ASN A 162 -2.48 -1.25 -6.68
CA ASN A 162 -3.23 -2.49 -6.76
C ASN A 162 -4.17 -2.41 -7.96
N ILE A 163 -3.95 -3.25 -8.97
CA ILE A 163 -4.79 -3.37 -10.15
C ILE A 163 -5.63 -4.64 -10.00
N SER A 164 -6.91 -4.53 -10.30
CA SER A 164 -7.85 -5.63 -10.36
C SER A 164 -8.69 -5.56 -11.63
N ASN A 165 -8.98 -6.71 -12.23
CA ASN A 165 -9.88 -6.85 -13.37
C ASN A 165 -10.68 -8.15 -13.25
N GLY A 166 -11.95 -8.12 -13.67
CA GLY A 166 -12.89 -9.23 -13.63
C GLY A 166 -13.91 -9.15 -14.77
N THR A 167 -14.26 -10.29 -15.36
CA THR A 167 -15.30 -10.40 -16.41
C THR A 167 -16.28 -11.52 -16.11
N GLU A 168 -17.50 -11.43 -16.65
CA GLU A 168 -18.51 -12.51 -16.56
C GLU A 168 -18.02 -13.83 -17.18
N SER A 169 -17.11 -13.76 -18.16
CA SER A 169 -16.52 -14.93 -18.84
C SER A 169 -15.46 -15.65 -18.02
N GLY A 170 -15.17 -15.19 -16.79
CA GLY A 170 -14.22 -15.85 -15.89
C GLY A 170 -12.78 -15.34 -16.00
N CYS A 171 -12.51 -14.30 -16.79
CA CYS A 171 -11.24 -13.58 -16.68
C CYS A 171 -11.20 -12.88 -15.31
N VAL A 172 -10.24 -13.23 -14.46
CA VAL A 172 -9.96 -12.52 -13.21
C VAL A 172 -8.45 -12.34 -13.08
N GLY A 173 -8.01 -11.09 -12.91
CA GLY A 173 -6.61 -10.71 -12.83
C GLY A 173 -6.36 -9.71 -11.71
N TYR A 174 -5.22 -9.88 -11.04
CA TYR A 174 -4.76 -8.99 -9.98
C TYR A 174 -3.27 -8.75 -10.15
N LEU A 175 -2.83 -7.52 -9.88
CA LEU A 175 -1.42 -7.19 -9.82
C LEU A 175 -1.18 -6.09 -8.81
N LYS A 176 -0.11 -6.26 -8.05
CA LYS A 176 0.31 -5.31 -7.03
C LYS A 176 1.79 -4.99 -7.17
N GLY A 177 2.17 -3.78 -6.80
CA GLY A 177 3.58 -3.43 -6.77
C GLY A 177 3.84 -1.99 -6.34
N LEU A 178 5.05 -1.55 -6.67
CA LEU A 178 5.52 -0.19 -6.47
C LEU A 178 5.68 0.48 -7.82
N ILE A 179 5.30 1.75 -7.89
CA ILE A 179 5.65 2.64 -9.01
C ILE A 179 6.30 3.90 -8.48
N GLU A 180 7.34 4.33 -9.17
CA GLU A 180 7.97 5.63 -8.96
C GLU A 180 7.59 6.54 -10.12
N LEU A 181 6.91 7.65 -9.82
CA LEU A 181 6.42 8.58 -10.82
C LEU A 181 7.46 9.66 -11.14
N THR A 182 7.73 9.87 -12.42
CA THR A 182 8.49 11.02 -12.91
C THR A 182 7.59 12.24 -12.91
N ASN A 183 7.93 13.24 -12.09
CA ASN A 183 7.17 14.49 -11.95
C ASN A 183 5.67 14.30 -11.67
N LEU A 184 5.30 13.21 -10.98
CA LEU A 184 3.91 12.88 -10.67
C LEU A 184 3.03 12.74 -11.93
N LYS A 185 3.59 12.32 -13.06
CA LYS A 185 2.86 12.20 -14.34
C LYS A 185 2.91 10.83 -14.97
N GLU A 186 4.05 10.16 -14.88
CA GLU A 186 4.23 8.87 -15.53
C GLU A 186 5.14 7.97 -14.72
N GLY A 187 4.93 6.66 -14.78
CA GLY A 187 5.75 5.67 -14.10
C GLY A 187 5.76 4.36 -14.87
N ILE A 188 6.77 3.54 -14.59
CA ILE A 188 6.91 2.21 -15.19
C ILE A 188 7.02 1.19 -14.07
N TYR A 189 6.17 0.17 -14.13
CA TYR A 189 6.34 -1.06 -13.38
C TYR A 189 6.93 -2.14 -14.28
N ALA A 190 7.88 -2.90 -13.76
CA ALA A 190 8.43 -4.09 -14.41
C ALA A 190 8.52 -5.22 -13.39
N GLY A 191 7.95 -6.37 -13.73
CA GLY A 191 7.93 -7.57 -12.89
C GLY A 191 8.25 -8.83 -13.69
N GLU A 192 8.35 -9.97 -12.99
CA GLU A 192 8.73 -11.25 -13.61
C GLU A 192 7.76 -11.68 -14.72
N ASN A 193 6.45 -11.51 -14.48
CA ASN A 193 5.39 -11.92 -15.41
C ASN A 193 4.91 -10.79 -16.34
N CYS A 194 5.52 -9.60 -16.25
CA CYS A 194 5.15 -8.48 -17.11
C CYS A 194 6.31 -7.51 -17.23
N LYS A 195 6.86 -7.43 -18.44
CA LYS A 195 8.07 -6.63 -18.67
C LYS A 195 7.83 -5.15 -18.41
N GLU A 196 6.65 -4.63 -18.75
CA GLU A 196 6.37 -3.21 -18.61
C GLU A 196 4.87 -2.94 -18.50
N ILE A 197 4.46 -2.25 -17.42
CA ILE A 197 3.20 -1.48 -17.38
C ILE A 197 3.56 -0.02 -17.23
N GLN A 198 3.16 0.78 -18.20
CA GLN A 198 3.30 2.23 -18.15
C GLN A 198 2.03 2.84 -17.54
N PHE A 199 2.22 3.67 -16.53
CA PHE A 199 1.19 4.50 -15.90
C PHE A 199 1.33 5.92 -16.45
N ALA A 200 0.26 6.52 -16.96
CA ALA A 200 0.24 7.91 -17.39
C ALA A 200 -0.98 8.65 -16.83
N PHE A 201 -0.75 9.75 -16.13
CA PHE A 201 -1.78 10.54 -15.44
C PHE A 201 -2.06 11.86 -16.18
N SER A 202 -3.35 12.15 -16.42
CA SER A 202 -3.79 13.42 -17.00
C SER A 202 -5.24 13.70 -16.61
N ASN A 203 -5.53 14.87 -16.04
CA ASN A 203 -6.90 15.33 -15.77
C ASN A 203 -7.77 14.29 -15.02
N GLN A 204 -7.27 13.72 -13.91
CA GLN A 204 -7.93 12.66 -13.12
C GLN A 204 -8.15 11.33 -13.87
N MET A 205 -7.55 11.18 -15.04
CA MET A 205 -7.46 9.93 -15.78
C MET A 205 -6.11 9.28 -15.53
N LEU A 206 -6.14 7.96 -15.39
CA LEU A 206 -4.99 7.07 -15.45
C LEU A 206 -5.11 6.24 -16.73
N ILE A 207 -4.07 6.23 -17.55
CA ILE A 207 -3.92 5.34 -18.69
C ILE A 207 -2.87 4.29 -18.33
N LEU A 208 -3.23 3.02 -18.48
CA LEU A 208 -2.31 1.89 -18.41
C LEU A 208 -2.01 1.38 -19.81
N THR A 209 -0.73 1.16 -20.11
CA THR A 209 -0.27 0.49 -21.35
C THR A 209 0.63 -0.68 -20.97
N GLU A 210 0.34 -1.87 -21.49
CA GLU A 210 1.11 -3.08 -21.22
C GLU A 210 2.04 -3.38 -22.40
N LYS A 211 3.31 -3.70 -22.13
CA LYS A 211 4.26 -4.15 -23.17
C LYS A 211 4.92 -5.45 -22.77
N ASN A 212 4.75 -6.46 -23.61
CA ASN A 212 5.30 -7.81 -23.40
C ASN A 212 4.93 -8.36 -22.01
N CYS A 213 3.66 -8.21 -21.64
CA CYS A 213 3.14 -8.79 -20.43
C CYS A 213 2.51 -10.12 -20.75
N ASP A 214 2.89 -11.14 -19.98
CA ASP A 214 2.09 -12.33 -19.94
C ASP A 214 0.77 -11.96 -19.26
N TYR A 215 -0.22 -12.78 -19.52
CA TYR A 215 -1.53 -12.67 -18.91
C TYR A 215 -1.45 -12.61 -17.37
N HIS A 216 -2.10 -11.61 -16.78
CA HIS A 216 -2.15 -11.45 -15.33
C HIS A 216 -3.33 -12.26 -14.75
N GLY A 217 -3.03 -13.32 -13.99
CA GLY A 217 -4.06 -14.24 -13.49
C GLY A 217 -4.67 -15.09 -14.60
N MET A 218 -6.00 -15.15 -14.69
CA MET A 218 -6.73 -15.93 -15.71
C MET A 218 -6.89 -15.18 -17.05
N ASN A 219 -5.78 -14.71 -17.63
CA ASN A 219 -5.77 -14.07 -18.95
C ASN A 219 -6.36 -12.66 -19.06
N CYS A 220 -6.22 -11.81 -18.04
CA CYS A 220 -6.73 -10.44 -18.10
C CYS A 220 -5.68 -9.42 -18.51
N PRO A 221 -5.93 -8.61 -19.55
CA PRO A 221 -5.17 -7.38 -19.76
C PRO A 221 -5.60 -6.33 -18.73
N PHE A 222 -4.68 -5.45 -18.35
CA PHE A 222 -4.93 -4.25 -17.57
C PHE A 222 -4.85 -2.97 -18.41
N GLU A 223 -4.43 -3.06 -19.67
CA GLU A 223 -4.42 -1.92 -20.59
C GLU A 223 -5.80 -1.24 -20.67
N GLY A 224 -5.80 0.09 -20.59
CA GLY A 224 -7.03 0.86 -20.69
C GLY A 224 -6.96 2.23 -20.03
N SER A 225 -8.13 2.85 -19.93
CA SER A 225 -8.31 4.16 -19.30
C SER A 225 -9.19 4.03 -18.06
N TYR A 226 -8.74 4.64 -16.97
CA TYR A 226 -9.36 4.58 -15.65
C TYR A 226 -9.61 5.98 -15.14
N LYS A 227 -10.82 6.24 -14.65
CA LYS A 227 -11.24 7.53 -14.13
C LYS A 227 -11.20 7.52 -12.60
N LYS A 228 -10.61 8.55 -12.00
CA LYS A 228 -10.59 8.68 -10.55
C LYS A 228 -12.00 8.78 -9.98
N VAL A 229 -12.27 8.03 -8.92
CA VAL A 229 -13.53 8.07 -8.18
C VAL A 229 -13.35 8.99 -6.98
N THR A 230 -14.11 10.09 -6.95
CA THR A 230 -14.23 10.91 -5.74
C THR A 230 -15.28 10.29 -4.83
N HIS A 231 -14.84 9.66 -3.75
CA HIS A 231 -15.76 9.35 -2.66
C HIS A 231 -16.19 10.68 -2.04
N ASN A 232 -17.42 11.11 -2.32
CA ASN A 232 -18.08 12.12 -1.53
C ASN A 232 -18.22 11.53 -0.12
N LYS A 233 -17.35 11.98 0.80
CA LYS A 233 -17.46 11.69 2.23
C LYS A 233 -18.73 12.30 2.80
#